data_AF-A0A7S7NV06-F1
#
_entry.id   AF-A0A7S7NV06-F1
#
_cell.length_a   1.000
_cell.length_b   1.000
_cell.length_c   1.000
_cell.angle_alpha   90.00
_cell.angle_beta   90.00
_cell.angle_gamma   90.00
#
_symmetry.space_group_name_H-M   'P 1'
#
loop_
_entity.id
_entity.type
_entity.pdbx_description
1 polymer ?
#
loop_
_entity_poly.entity_id
_entity_poly.type
_entity_poly.pdbx_seq_one_letter_code
_entity_poly.pdbx_strand_id
1 'polypeptide(L)'
;MQREIPNSIETSRIADAICRDLSKAKTGTPRFWGVWFGRPYDSFLKLARCRADANVLHLYFDDDEHLTIWTPSGLVFDKSTFRIADADRVLWEWFYYGRPKTSSNLLFEDYVKSSIGVDARTNVDWYSSLWRKSRLPRGKGLRGHGAKSRPN
;
A
#
# COMPACT_ATOMS: atom_id res chain seq x y z
N MET A 1 -2.84 32.76 -13.79
CA MET A 1 -1.70 32.25 -12.99
C MET A 1 -2.25 31.19 -12.05
N GLN A 2 -2.21 29.92 -12.46
CA GLN A 2 -2.71 28.80 -11.64
C GLN A 2 -1.71 28.57 -10.50
N ARG A 3 -2.18 28.62 -9.25
CA ARG A 3 -1.38 28.23 -8.09
C ARG A 3 -1.28 26.71 -8.10
N GLU A 4 -0.09 26.17 -8.39
CA GLU A 4 0.17 24.75 -8.21
C GLU A 4 -0.03 24.38 -6.74
N ILE A 5 -0.78 23.30 -6.49
CA ILE A 5 -1.07 22.82 -5.14
C ILE A 5 0.24 22.20 -4.62
N PRO A 6 0.76 22.56 -3.43
CA PRO A 6 2.05 22.08 -2.94
C PRO A 6 2.22 20.55 -2.98
N ASN A 7 1.11 19.82 -2.79
CA ASN A 7 1.08 18.36 -2.81
C ASN A 7 1.28 17.76 -4.22
N SER A 8 0.98 18.49 -5.30
CA SER A 8 1.23 17.98 -6.65
C SER A 8 2.73 17.96 -6.97
N ILE A 9 3.48 18.97 -6.52
CA ILE A 9 4.94 19.02 -6.70
C ILE A 9 5.61 17.84 -5.99
N GLU A 10 5.22 17.56 -4.74
CA GLU A 10 5.75 16.42 -3.98
C GLU A 10 5.41 15.09 -4.66
N THR A 11 4.17 14.92 -5.11
CA THR A 11 3.74 13.71 -5.82
C THR A 11 4.55 13.47 -7.10
N SER A 12 4.78 14.52 -7.90
CA SER A 12 5.64 14.44 -9.08
C SER A 12 7.07 14.07 -8.72
N ARG A 13 7.67 14.68 -7.68
CA ARG A 13 9.04 14.33 -7.23
C ARG A 13 9.16 12.87 -6.81
N ILE A 14 8.16 12.37 -6.08
CA ILE A 14 8.09 10.96 -5.67
C ILE A 14 8.03 10.06 -6.91
N ALA A 15 7.16 10.38 -7.87
CA ALA A 15 7.06 9.62 -9.11
C ALA A 15 8.37 9.63 -9.90
N ASP A 16 9.02 10.77 -10.06
CA ASP A 16 10.29 10.92 -10.78
C ASP A 16 11.42 10.10 -10.13
N ALA A 17 11.50 10.10 -8.80
CA ALA A 17 12.48 9.31 -8.06
C ALA A 17 12.25 7.80 -8.29
N ILE A 18 11.00 7.36 -8.21
CA ILE A 18 10.64 5.96 -8.44
C ILE A 18 10.91 5.55 -9.90
N CYS A 19 10.50 6.37 -10.87
CA CYS A 19 10.70 6.09 -12.30
C CYS A 19 12.18 5.99 -12.67
N ARG A 20 13.03 6.86 -12.12
CA ARG A 20 14.48 6.88 -12.37
C ARG A 20 15.15 5.59 -11.92
N ASP A 21 14.68 5.02 -10.81
CA ASP A 21 15.30 3.88 -10.14
C ASP A 21 14.37 2.65 -10.12
N LEU A 22 13.44 2.57 -11.08
CA LEU A 22 12.40 1.52 -11.14
C LEU A 22 13.00 0.10 -11.13
N SER A 23 14.12 -0.10 -11.84
CA SER A 23 14.83 -1.38 -11.90
C SER A 23 15.45 -1.81 -10.56
N LYS A 24 15.59 -0.88 -9.61
CA LYS A 24 16.08 -1.13 -8.24
C LYS A 24 14.93 -1.38 -7.26
N ALA A 25 13.68 -1.26 -7.69
CA ALA A 25 12.53 -1.51 -6.84
C ALA A 25 12.55 -2.94 -6.33
N LYS A 26 12.45 -3.10 -5.01
CA LYS A 26 12.34 -4.41 -4.40
C LYS A 26 11.04 -5.09 -4.78
N THR A 27 11.11 -6.41 -4.91
CA THR A 27 9.93 -7.27 -4.92
C THR A 27 9.52 -7.62 -3.51
N GLY A 28 8.22 -7.79 -3.28
CA GLY A 28 7.71 -8.26 -1.99
C GLY A 28 6.21 -8.06 -1.81
N THR A 29 5.75 -8.36 -0.60
CA THR A 29 4.34 -8.22 -0.23
C THR A 29 4.10 -6.80 0.32
N PRO A 30 3.08 -6.07 -0.18
CA PRO A 30 2.81 -4.72 0.30
C PRO A 30 2.22 -4.72 1.70
N ARG A 31 2.42 -3.62 2.41
CA ARG A 31 1.89 -3.37 3.74
C ARG A 31 1.33 -1.97 3.82
N PHE A 32 0.05 -1.84 4.15
CA PHE A 32 -0.68 -0.57 4.23
C PHE A 32 -1.00 -0.27 5.69
N TRP A 33 -0.53 0.88 6.20
CA TRP A 33 -0.71 1.26 7.61
C TRP A 33 -0.37 0.15 8.64
N GLY A 34 0.62 -0.69 8.35
CA GLY A 34 1.05 -1.78 9.22
C GLY A 34 0.30 -3.09 9.03
N VAL A 35 -0.75 -3.13 8.20
CA VAL A 35 -1.48 -4.33 7.81
C VAL A 35 -0.89 -4.92 6.53
N TRP A 36 -0.56 -6.20 6.55
CA TRP A 36 -0.07 -6.92 5.38
C TRP A 36 -1.22 -7.24 4.42
N PHE A 37 -0.99 -7.05 3.13
CA PHE A 37 -1.86 -7.63 2.10
C PHE A 37 -1.61 -9.14 2.05
N GLY A 38 -2.66 -9.94 2.27
CA GLY A 38 -2.52 -11.39 2.36
C GLY A 38 -1.65 -11.84 3.54
N ARG A 39 -0.94 -12.96 3.40
CA ARG A 39 0.05 -13.38 4.40
C ARG A 39 1.40 -12.75 4.07
N PRO A 40 2.21 -12.40 5.09
CA PRO A 40 3.56 -11.90 4.86
C PRO A 40 4.37 -12.88 4.00
N TYR A 41 5.01 -12.36 2.95
CA TYR A 41 5.90 -13.11 2.03
C TYR A 41 5.20 -14.10 1.09
N ASP A 42 3.87 -14.11 1.00
CA ASP A 42 3.12 -14.96 0.05
C ASP A 42 3.03 -14.35 -1.35
N SER A 43 3.34 -13.06 -1.52
CA SER A 43 3.31 -12.36 -2.81
C SER A 43 4.63 -11.65 -3.09
N PHE A 44 5.16 -11.82 -4.30
CA PHE A 44 6.37 -11.16 -4.79
C PHE A 44 6.04 -10.16 -5.89
N LEU A 45 5.37 -9.07 -5.52
CA LEU A 45 4.96 -8.05 -6.49
C LEU A 45 6.16 -7.23 -6.92
N LYS A 46 6.34 -7.06 -8.22
CA LYS A 46 7.35 -6.23 -8.87
C LYS A 46 6.70 -4.98 -9.43
N LEU A 47 7.20 -3.83 -9.01
CA LEU A 47 6.77 -2.56 -9.57
C LEU A 47 7.17 -2.47 -11.06
N ALA A 48 6.18 -2.33 -11.93
CA ALA A 48 6.33 -2.32 -13.39
C ALA A 48 6.23 -0.91 -13.98
N ARG A 49 5.43 -0.02 -13.38
CA ARG A 49 5.27 1.37 -13.86
C ARG A 49 4.84 2.29 -12.73
N CYS A 50 5.18 3.57 -12.86
CA CYS A 50 4.77 4.64 -11.97
C CYS A 50 4.30 5.85 -12.80
N ARG A 51 3.28 6.57 -12.32
CA ARG A 51 2.90 7.89 -12.85
C ARG A 51 2.34 8.76 -11.73
N ALA A 52 2.51 10.07 -11.87
CA ALA A 52 1.82 11.07 -11.06
C ALA A 52 0.71 11.75 -11.88
N ASP A 53 -0.41 12.05 -11.23
CA ASP A 53 -1.48 12.90 -11.75
C ASP A 53 -1.96 13.83 -10.62
N ALA A 54 -1.68 15.13 -10.74
CA ALA A 54 -1.88 16.11 -9.68
C ALA A 54 -1.29 15.63 -8.34
N ASN A 55 -2.13 15.43 -7.31
CA ASN A 55 -1.75 14.94 -5.99
C ASN A 55 -1.91 13.41 -5.83
N VAL A 56 -1.99 12.66 -6.93
CA VAL A 56 -2.21 11.21 -6.93
C VAL A 56 -1.02 10.50 -7.57
N LEU A 57 -0.46 9.54 -6.84
CA LEU A 57 0.56 8.62 -7.33
C LEU A 57 -0.09 7.30 -7.69
N HIS A 58 0.18 6.82 -8.89
CA HIS A 58 -0.24 5.52 -9.38
C HIS A 58 0.98 4.62 -9.57
N LEU A 59 0.96 3.47 -8.90
CA LEU A 59 1.95 2.42 -9.04
C LEU A 59 1.29 1.19 -9.64
N TYR A 60 1.88 0.64 -10.69
CA TYR A 60 1.40 -0.56 -11.37
C TYR A 60 2.40 -1.68 -11.16
N PHE A 61 1.91 -2.83 -10.73
CA PHE A 61 2.71 -4.02 -10.47
C PHE A 61 2.50 -5.04 -11.60
N ASP A 62 3.28 -6.10 -11.57
CA ASP A 62 3.16 -7.24 -12.47
C ASP A 62 1.91 -8.07 -12.16
N ASP A 63 1.13 -8.41 -13.19
CA ASP A 63 -0.19 -9.07 -13.12
C ASP A 63 -1.41 -8.14 -12.96
N ASP A 64 -1.25 -6.88 -13.37
CA ASP A 64 -2.29 -5.85 -13.42
C ASP A 64 -2.81 -5.41 -12.03
N GLU A 65 -2.05 -5.62 -10.95
CA GLU A 65 -2.33 -4.96 -9.68
C GLU A 65 -1.92 -3.49 -9.70
N HIS A 66 -2.72 -2.69 -9.00
CA HIS A 66 -2.64 -1.24 -9.05
C HIS A 66 -2.77 -0.65 -7.65
N LEU A 67 -1.82 0.21 -7.29
CA LEU A 67 -1.85 1.00 -6.07
C LEU A 67 -2.04 2.48 -6.43
N THR A 68 -3.13 3.05 -5.95
CA THR A 68 -3.38 4.50 -6.04
C THR A 68 -3.18 5.13 -4.66
N ILE A 69 -2.41 6.20 -4.60
CA ILE A 69 -2.04 6.88 -3.35
C ILE A 69 -2.35 8.37 -3.49
N TRP A 70 -3.21 8.90 -2.64
CA TRP A 70 -3.57 10.32 -2.62
C TRP A 70 -2.72 11.07 -1.60
N THR A 71 -2.15 12.19 -2.03
CA THR A 71 -1.28 13.06 -1.24
C THR A 71 -0.10 12.28 -0.60
N PRO A 72 0.69 11.53 -1.37
CA PRO A 72 1.83 10.79 -0.83
C PRO A 72 2.89 11.76 -0.27
N SER A 73 3.58 11.34 0.78
CA SER A 73 4.72 12.09 1.33
C SER A 73 5.76 11.19 2.00
N GLY A 74 6.99 11.68 2.07
CA GLY A 74 8.09 11.03 2.80
C GLY A 74 8.53 9.72 2.14
N LEU A 75 8.83 9.76 0.84
CA LEU A 75 9.42 8.62 0.14
C LEU A 75 10.78 8.25 0.73
N VAL A 76 10.94 6.97 1.05
CA VAL A 76 12.23 6.32 1.26
C VAL A 76 12.36 5.22 0.23
N PHE A 77 13.25 5.42 -0.73
CA PHE A 77 13.48 4.51 -1.83
C PHE A 77 14.97 4.23 -2.02
N ASP A 78 15.39 3.03 -1.67
CA ASP A 78 16.76 2.55 -1.78
C ASP A 78 16.81 1.04 -2.05
N LYS A 79 18.01 0.48 -2.15
CA LYS A 79 18.23 -0.95 -2.44
C LYS A 79 17.60 -1.91 -1.42
N SER A 80 17.32 -1.44 -0.21
CA SER A 80 16.80 -2.20 0.92
C SER A 80 15.31 -1.95 1.17
N THR A 81 14.82 -0.75 0.83
CA THR A 81 13.53 -0.21 1.29
C THR A 81 12.76 0.48 0.17
N PHE A 82 11.47 0.12 0.05
CA PHE A 82 10.46 0.92 -0.64
C PHE A 82 9.42 1.32 0.39
N ARG A 83 9.30 2.60 0.72
CA ARG A 83 8.31 3.09 1.69
C ARG A 83 7.84 4.50 1.34
N ILE A 84 6.53 4.70 1.37
CA ILE A 84 5.91 6.02 1.45
C ILE A 84 5.46 6.18 2.90
N ALA A 85 5.89 7.26 3.57
CA ALA A 85 5.70 7.41 5.00
C ALA A 85 4.26 7.73 5.37
N ASP A 86 3.56 8.52 4.55
CA ASP A 86 2.20 8.98 4.83
C ASP A 86 1.42 9.29 3.56
N ALA A 87 0.08 9.23 3.66
CA ALA A 87 -0.87 9.52 2.60
C ALA A 87 -2.25 9.85 3.19
N ASP A 88 -3.13 10.50 2.42
CA ASP A 88 -4.53 10.74 2.83
C ASP A 88 -5.40 9.51 2.56
N ARG A 89 -5.09 8.78 1.49
CA ARG A 89 -5.80 7.57 1.08
C ARG A 89 -4.87 6.64 0.31
N VAL A 90 -5.10 5.34 0.43
CA VAL A 90 -4.50 4.31 -0.42
C VAL A 90 -5.59 3.36 -0.89
N LEU A 91 -5.61 3.09 -2.19
CA LEU A 91 -6.48 2.10 -2.81
C LEU A 91 -5.60 1.06 -3.50
N TRP A 92 -5.69 -0.17 -3.03
CA TRP A 92 -5.06 -1.33 -3.64
C TRP A 92 -6.10 -2.11 -4.42
N GLU A 93 -5.86 -2.37 -5.70
CA GLU A 93 -6.76 -3.09 -6.60
C GLU A 93 -6.02 -4.26 -7.24
N TRP A 94 -6.67 -5.42 -7.31
CA TRP A 94 -6.14 -6.61 -7.96
C TRP A 94 -7.27 -7.49 -8.49
N PHE A 95 -6.98 -8.37 -9.45
CA PHE A 95 -7.94 -9.37 -9.90
C PHE A 95 -7.81 -10.66 -9.07
N TYR A 96 -8.92 -11.36 -8.86
CA TYR A 96 -8.91 -12.68 -8.21
C TYR A 96 -7.95 -13.63 -8.97
N TYR A 97 -6.94 -14.15 -8.27
CA TYR A 97 -5.91 -15.00 -8.87
C TYR A 97 -6.47 -16.26 -9.53
N GLY A 98 -6.02 -16.52 -10.76
CA GLY A 98 -6.47 -17.66 -11.56
C GLY A 98 -7.87 -17.50 -12.18
N ARG A 99 -8.44 -16.28 -12.16
CA ARG A 99 -9.73 -15.96 -12.80
C ARG A 99 -9.54 -14.97 -13.96
N PRO A 100 -10.50 -14.89 -14.90
CA PRO A 100 -10.47 -13.89 -15.96
C PRO A 100 -10.46 -12.46 -15.41
N LYS A 101 -9.66 -11.56 -16.00
CA LYS A 101 -9.56 -10.14 -15.63
C LYS A 101 -10.81 -9.38 -16.07
N THR A 102 -11.85 -9.45 -15.24
CA THR A 102 -13.17 -8.86 -15.47
C THR A 102 -13.57 -8.03 -14.24
N SER A 103 -14.47 -7.07 -14.41
CA SER A 103 -14.91 -6.20 -13.30
C SER A 103 -15.52 -6.98 -12.13
N SER A 104 -16.18 -8.12 -12.38
CA SER A 104 -16.72 -9.00 -11.33
C SER A 104 -15.64 -9.69 -10.50
N ASN A 105 -14.42 -9.81 -11.04
CA ASN A 105 -13.27 -10.42 -10.35
C ASN A 105 -12.30 -9.37 -9.81
N LEU A 106 -12.61 -8.07 -9.94
CA LEU A 106 -11.81 -6.98 -9.39
C LEU A 106 -12.06 -6.87 -7.89
N LEU A 107 -10.99 -6.97 -7.11
CA LEU A 107 -10.97 -6.85 -5.66
C LEU A 107 -10.23 -5.59 -5.26
N PHE A 108 -10.56 -5.05 -4.09
CA PHE A 108 -9.86 -3.88 -3.57
C PHE A 108 -9.73 -3.86 -2.03
N GLU A 109 -8.71 -3.15 -1.56
CA GLU A 109 -8.60 -2.63 -0.20
C GLU A 109 -8.43 -1.12 -0.25
N ASP A 110 -9.33 -0.38 0.38
CA ASP A 110 -9.38 1.09 0.39
C ASP A 110 -9.20 1.60 1.81
N TYR A 111 -8.11 2.31 2.04
CA TYR A 111 -7.71 2.87 3.33
C TYR A 111 -7.80 4.39 3.26
N VAL A 112 -8.65 4.99 4.08
CA VAL A 112 -8.83 6.45 4.16
C VAL A 112 -8.38 6.93 5.53
N LYS A 113 -7.40 7.84 5.54
CA LYS A 113 -6.91 8.44 6.77
C LYS A 113 -7.90 9.49 7.28
N SER A 114 -8.12 9.50 8.58
CA SER A 114 -8.92 10.51 9.27
C SER A 114 -8.17 11.06 10.48
N SER A 115 -8.74 12.10 11.12
CA SER A 115 -8.19 12.68 12.35
C SER A 115 -8.05 11.64 13.47
N ILE A 116 -8.88 10.60 13.43
CA ILE A 116 -9.03 9.62 14.51
C ILE A 116 -8.39 8.25 14.23
N GLY A 117 -7.89 7.99 13.02
CA GLY A 117 -7.38 6.68 12.64
C GLY A 117 -7.33 6.50 11.12
N VAL A 118 -7.44 5.24 10.71
CA VAL A 118 -7.57 4.84 9.30
C VAL A 118 -8.79 3.94 9.18
N ASP A 119 -9.70 4.32 8.29
CA ASP A 119 -10.88 3.54 7.95
C ASP A 119 -10.55 2.64 6.76
N ALA A 120 -10.85 1.35 6.87
CA ALA A 120 -10.59 0.37 5.81
C ALA A 120 -11.90 -0.16 5.23
N ARG A 121 -11.99 -0.25 3.89
CA ARG A 121 -13.10 -0.82 3.14
C ARG A 121 -12.57 -1.83 2.13
N THR A 122 -13.32 -2.88 1.88
CA THR A 122 -12.95 -3.92 0.91
C THR A 122 -14.20 -4.62 0.40
N ASN A 123 -14.14 -5.18 -0.81
CA ASN A 123 -15.13 -6.13 -1.32
C ASN A 123 -14.69 -7.60 -1.19
N VAL A 124 -13.59 -7.87 -0.48
CA VAL A 124 -13.11 -9.22 -0.17
C VAL A 124 -13.94 -9.81 0.96
N ASP A 125 -14.48 -11.01 0.75
CA ASP A 125 -15.35 -11.71 1.71
C ASP A 125 -14.66 -12.87 2.47
N TRP A 126 -13.38 -13.16 2.16
CA TRP A 126 -12.66 -14.35 2.61
C TRP A 126 -12.52 -14.50 4.14
N TYR A 127 -12.73 -13.42 4.91
CA TYR A 127 -12.52 -13.39 6.36
C TYR A 127 -13.65 -12.68 7.12
N SER A 128 -14.91 -12.81 6.67
CA SER A 128 -16.06 -12.03 7.14
C SER A 128 -16.29 -11.92 8.66
N SER A 129 -15.64 -12.74 9.49
CA SER A 129 -15.68 -12.65 10.95
C SER A 129 -14.56 -11.84 11.63
N LEU A 130 -13.43 -11.55 10.99
CA LEU A 130 -12.26 -10.92 11.66
C LEU A 130 -12.12 -9.41 11.45
N TRP A 131 -12.62 -8.85 10.34
CA TRP A 131 -12.38 -7.44 9.98
C TRP A 131 -13.47 -6.47 10.42
N ARG A 132 -14.64 -6.96 10.85
CA ARG A 132 -15.81 -6.10 11.08
C ARG A 132 -15.71 -5.16 12.30
N LYS A 133 -14.58 -5.11 13.03
CA LYS A 133 -14.43 -4.35 14.28
C LYS A 133 -13.09 -3.64 14.52
N SER A 134 -12.18 -3.53 13.55
CA SER A 134 -10.87 -2.91 13.81
C SER A 134 -10.77 -1.48 13.26
N ARG A 135 -11.08 -0.49 14.12
CA ARG A 135 -10.50 0.86 13.99
C ARG A 135 -9.01 0.72 14.33
N LEU A 136 -8.13 0.80 13.34
CA LEU A 136 -6.69 0.60 13.57
C LEU A 136 -6.13 1.78 14.38
N PRO A 137 -5.59 1.55 15.59
CA PRO A 137 -4.98 2.61 16.37
C PRO A 137 -3.64 3.04 15.74
N ARG A 138 -3.33 4.34 15.80
CA ARG A 138 -2.03 4.85 15.37
C ARG A 138 -0.92 4.24 16.23
N GLY A 139 0.09 3.69 15.54
CA GLY A 139 1.38 3.21 16.03
C GLY A 139 1.59 3.15 17.55
N LYS A 140 1.62 1.93 18.08
CA LYS A 140 2.52 1.57 19.19
C LYS A 140 3.33 0.35 18.77
N GLY A 141 4.65 0.48 18.79
CA GLY A 141 5.57 -0.61 18.51
C GLY A 141 5.30 -1.77 19.48
N LEU A 142 5.03 -2.94 18.93
CA LEU A 142 4.98 -4.18 19.70
C LEU A 142 6.42 -4.60 20.02
N ARG A 143 6.94 -4.14 21.16
CA ARG A 143 7.94 -4.92 21.91
C ARG A 143 7.17 -5.98 22.68
N GLY A 144 7.45 -7.24 22.39
CA GLY A 144 6.97 -8.39 23.16
C GLY A 144 8.11 -9.38 23.32
N HIS A 145 8.82 -9.27 24.45
CA HIS A 145 9.60 -10.37 24.98
C HIS A 145 8.69 -11.59 25.20
N GLY A 146 9.14 -12.75 24.77
CA GLY A 146 8.48 -14.03 25.02
C GLY A 146 9.50 -15.14 24.92
N ALA A 147 10.34 -15.26 25.95
CA ALA A 147 11.13 -16.46 26.19
C ALA A 147 10.18 -17.66 26.28
N LYS A 148 10.44 -18.70 25.48
CA LYS A 148 9.89 -20.03 25.71
C LYS A 148 11.03 -20.95 26.10
N SER A 149 11.19 -21.12 27.40
CA SER A 149 11.74 -22.32 28.02
C SER A 149 10.94 -23.54 27.54
N ARG A 150 11.65 -24.59 27.12
CA ARG A 150 11.08 -25.92 26.87
C ARG A 150 11.10 -26.71 28.19
N PRO A 151 10.05 -27.44 28.56
CA PRO A 151 10.15 -28.48 29.58
C PRO A 151 10.41 -29.85 28.94
N ASN A 152 11.29 -30.59 29.63
CA ASN A 152 11.72 -31.99 29.52
C ASN A 152 12.25 -32.50 28.17
#